data_AF-A0A0F2LQH6-F1
#
_entry.id   AF-A0A0F2LQH6-F1
#
_cell.length_a   1.000
_cell.length_b   1.000
_cell.length_c   1.000
_cell.angle_alpha   90.00
_cell.angle_beta   90.00
_cell.angle_gamma   90.00
#
_symmetry.space_group_name_H-M   'P 1'
#
loop_
_entity.id
_entity.type
_entity.pdbx_description
1 polymer ?
#
loop_
_entity_poly.entity_id
_entity_poly.type
_entity_poly.pdbx_seq_one_letter_code
_entity_poly.pdbx_strand_id
1 'polypeptide(L)'
;NVFNALNEVGEKSGGIPIVFDEAQYLRYSTAGLRSLFAHVYDFMKGITLIFTGSEVGLLHDFLGIDDPKSELYGRYYSSIELKPFDPDTSKEFLRAGFKELNVKVDDSIIEKAVNELDGIVGWLVYFGKLYLEKGNDALEEVKILGSKLVRKELEEVFSKSPYYLYIMKAIATLGNARWKNILNFTIAETGKKITNATISRDIQNLIKMGFIEKENNEYKISDPIVRYAVLEEF
;
A
#
# COMPACT_ATOMS: atom_id res chain seq x y z
N ASN A 1 14.02 16.49 27.86
CA ASN A 1 13.57 16.10 26.51
C ASN A 1 13.16 14.64 26.57
N VAL A 2 11.97 14.26 26.07
CA VAL A 2 11.46 12.88 26.09
C VAL A 2 12.45 11.90 25.47
N PHE A 3 13.08 12.27 24.35
CA PHE A 3 14.07 11.44 23.68
C PHE A 3 15.32 11.18 24.53
N ASN A 4 15.78 12.14 25.34
CA ASN A 4 16.93 11.92 26.21
C ASN A 4 16.60 10.92 27.33
N ALA A 5 15.40 11.03 27.91
CA ALA A 5 14.95 10.08 28.92
C ALA A 5 14.82 8.67 28.33
N LEU A 6 14.26 8.56 27.12
CA LEU A 6 14.19 7.28 26.39
C LEU A 6 15.58 6.73 26.07
N ASN A 7 16.53 7.59 25.67
CA ASN A 7 17.89 7.15 25.39
C ASN A 7 18.57 6.57 26.65
N GLU A 8 18.47 7.24 27.80
CA GLU A 8 19.05 6.75 29.06
C GLU A 8 18.48 5.39 29.48
N VAL A 9 17.18 5.18 29.29
CA VAL A 9 16.55 3.88 29.57
C VAL A 9 16.99 2.84 28.54
N GLY A 10 17.06 3.21 27.26
CA GLY A 10 17.50 2.34 26.18
C GLY A 10 18.92 1.85 26.36
N GLU A 11 19.86 2.72 26.73
CA GLU A 11 21.25 2.34 26.99
C GLU A 11 21.38 1.33 28.14
N LYS A 12 20.51 1.41 29.16
CA LYS A 12 20.50 0.47 30.29
C LYS A 12 19.80 -0.86 29.98
N SER A 13 18.89 -0.87 29.01
CA SER A 13 17.97 -1.99 28.75
C SER A 13 18.27 -2.76 27.47
N GLY A 14 19.33 -2.39 26.74
CA GLY A 14 19.72 -3.04 25.48
C GLY A 14 19.08 -2.44 24.22
N GLY A 15 18.48 -1.26 24.32
CA GLY A 15 17.83 -0.52 23.24
C GLY A 15 16.31 -0.36 23.41
N ILE A 16 15.76 0.75 22.90
CA ILE A 16 14.31 1.01 22.85
C ILE A 16 13.91 1.28 21.39
N PRO A 17 12.94 0.53 20.84
CA PRO A 17 12.34 0.86 19.57
C PRO A 17 11.34 2.01 19.72
N ILE A 18 11.41 2.98 18.82
CA ILE A 18 10.39 4.01 18.63
C ILE A 18 9.81 3.79 17.24
N VAL A 19 8.54 3.39 17.20
CA VAL A 19 7.83 3.04 15.98
C VAL A 19 6.93 4.19 15.55
N PHE A 20 7.12 4.66 14.31
CA PHE A 20 6.25 5.59 13.64
C PHE A 20 5.43 4.81 12.61
N ASP A 21 4.16 4.57 12.95
CA ASP A 21 3.25 3.86 12.06
C ASP A 21 2.67 4.83 11.00
N GLU A 22 2.63 4.41 9.74
CA GLU A 22 2.22 5.23 8.59
C GLU A 22 2.95 6.58 8.54
N ALA A 23 4.27 6.51 8.70
CA ALA A 23 5.15 7.66 8.88
C ALA A 23 5.13 8.64 7.70
N GLN A 24 4.67 8.23 6.51
CA GLN A 24 4.50 9.14 5.38
C GLN A 24 3.53 10.30 5.66
N TYR A 25 2.56 10.15 6.58
CA TYR A 25 1.65 11.24 6.94
C TYR A 25 2.35 12.35 7.73
N LEU A 26 3.51 12.06 8.33
CA LEU A 26 4.33 13.06 9.01
C LEU A 26 4.86 14.13 8.05
N ARG A 27 4.80 13.92 6.73
CA ARG A 27 5.11 14.94 5.70
C ARG A 27 4.22 16.19 5.79
N TYR A 28 3.04 16.07 6.40
CA TYR A 28 2.14 17.20 6.64
C TYR A 28 2.51 18.00 7.89
N SER A 29 3.46 17.52 8.69
CA SER A 29 3.97 18.25 9.86
C SER A 29 4.88 19.40 9.44
N THR A 30 4.75 20.53 10.13
CA THR A 30 5.66 21.68 9.98
C THR A 30 6.85 21.60 10.93
N ALA A 31 6.90 20.59 11.81
CA ALA A 31 8.06 20.34 12.66
C ALA A 31 9.19 19.79 11.78
N GLY A 32 10.43 20.27 11.95
CA GLY A 32 11.63 19.76 11.26
C GLY A 32 11.98 18.33 11.68
N LEU A 33 11.11 17.36 11.36
CA LEU A 33 11.18 15.98 11.83
C LEU A 33 12.40 15.26 11.28
N ARG A 34 12.82 15.55 10.05
CA ARG A 34 14.05 14.99 9.48
C ARG A 34 15.27 15.33 10.33
N SER A 35 15.41 16.59 10.74
CA SER A 35 16.51 17.04 11.57
C SER A 35 16.45 16.41 12.97
N LEU A 36 15.24 16.21 13.53
CA LEU A 36 15.04 15.46 14.78
C LEU A 36 15.49 14.00 14.62
N PHE A 37 15.05 13.30 13.58
CA PHE A 37 15.41 11.90 13.34
C PHE A 37 16.91 11.74 13.09
N ALA A 38 17.54 12.67 12.35
CA ALA A 38 18.98 12.69 12.16
C ALA A 38 19.72 12.86 13.48
N HIS A 39 19.25 13.77 14.35
CA HIS A 39 19.82 13.95 15.68
C HIS A 39 19.68 12.69 16.56
N VAL A 40 18.52 12.04 16.55
CA VAL A 40 18.32 10.79 17.28
C VAL A 40 19.26 9.70 16.75
N TYR A 41 19.35 9.55 15.42
CA TYR A 41 20.22 8.57 14.78
C TYR A 41 21.70 8.78 15.16
N ASP A 42 22.19 10.02 15.14
CA ASP A 42 23.61 10.32 15.34
C ASP A 42 24.04 10.25 16.81
N PHE A 43 23.15 10.63 17.75
CA PHE A 43 23.53 10.87 19.14
C PHE A 43 22.87 9.93 20.15
N MET A 44 21.79 9.22 19.81
CA MET A 44 21.00 8.45 20.77
C MET A 44 21.10 6.94 20.54
N LYS A 45 22.21 6.35 21.00
CA LYS A 45 22.53 4.92 20.81
C LYS A 45 21.56 3.97 21.49
N GLY A 46 20.83 4.43 22.51
CA GLY A 46 19.79 3.67 23.18
C GLY A 46 18.48 3.57 22.39
N ILE A 47 18.36 4.25 21.24
CA ILE A 47 17.12 4.33 20.48
C ILE A 47 17.27 3.69 19.10
N THR A 48 16.29 2.88 18.70
CA THR A 48 16.12 2.40 17.32
C THR A 48 14.85 3.00 16.74
N LEU A 49 14.98 3.76 15.64
CA LEU A 49 13.83 4.29 14.93
C LEU A 49 13.30 3.27 13.92
N ILE A 50 11.99 3.02 13.95
CA ILE A 50 11.29 2.14 13.02
C ILE A 50 10.20 2.96 12.34
N PHE A 51 10.18 2.94 11.01
CA PHE A 51 9.18 3.62 10.19
C PHE A 51 8.44 2.58 9.37
N THR A 52 7.12 2.57 9.46
CA THR A 52 6.27 1.80 8.55
C THR A 52 5.57 2.77 7.60
N GLY A 53 5.08 2.26 6.47
CA GLY A 53 4.26 3.03 5.55
C GLY A 53 3.73 2.18 4.40
N SER A 54 2.43 2.25 4.18
CA SER A 54 1.76 1.68 3.01
C SER A 54 2.11 2.42 1.72
N GLU A 55 2.27 3.75 1.78
CA GLU A 55 2.71 4.57 0.64
C GLU A 55 4.25 4.66 0.59
N VAL A 56 4.94 3.55 0.28
CA VAL A 56 6.43 3.44 0.36
C VAL A 56 7.16 4.57 -0.37
N GLY A 57 6.71 4.93 -1.58
CA GLY A 57 7.33 6.01 -2.35
C GLY A 57 7.20 7.38 -1.66
N LEU A 58 6.08 7.61 -0.97
CA LEU A 58 5.86 8.85 -0.22
C LEU A 58 6.58 8.85 1.13
N LEU A 59 6.79 7.68 1.75
CA LEU A 59 7.65 7.54 2.92
C LEU A 59 9.10 7.85 2.56
N HIS A 60 9.60 7.31 1.45
CA HIS A 60 10.95 7.58 0.95
C HIS A 60 11.14 9.07 0.63
N ASP A 61 10.17 9.69 -0.07
CA ASP A 61 10.16 11.14 -0.32
C ASP A 61 10.16 11.93 0.99
N PHE A 62 9.37 11.52 1.98
CA PHE A 62 9.30 12.17 3.29
C PHE A 62 10.61 12.07 4.07
N LEU A 63 11.25 10.91 4.12
CA LEU A 63 12.54 10.75 4.80
C LEU A 63 13.69 11.41 4.01
N GLY A 64 13.54 11.54 2.69
CA GLY A 64 14.55 12.15 1.81
C GLY A 64 15.80 11.29 1.68
N ILE A 65 15.67 9.97 1.78
CA ILE A 65 16.81 9.04 1.77
C ILE A 65 17.60 9.05 0.46
N ASP A 66 16.97 9.47 -0.64
CA ASP A 66 17.58 9.59 -1.97
C ASP A 66 17.96 11.04 -2.35
N ASP A 67 17.73 12.02 -1.46
CA ASP A 67 18.04 13.44 -1.70
C ASP A 67 19.35 13.84 -0.99
N PRO A 68 20.44 14.16 -1.71
CA PRO A 68 21.70 14.59 -1.12
C PRO A 68 21.62 15.81 -0.20
N LYS A 69 20.53 16.59 -0.27
CA LYS A 69 20.27 17.74 0.60
C LYS A 69 19.51 17.39 1.88
N SER A 70 18.97 16.18 2.00
CA SER A 70 18.21 15.74 3.18
C SER A 70 19.13 15.46 4.36
N GLU A 71 18.68 15.80 5.56
CA GLU A 71 19.41 15.53 6.80
C GLU A 71 19.57 14.05 7.09
N LEU A 72 18.76 13.17 6.49
CA LEU A 72 18.87 11.72 6.65
C LEU A 72 19.67 11.04 5.54
N TYR A 73 20.09 11.77 4.51
CA TYR A 73 20.85 11.21 3.40
C TYR A 73 22.17 10.59 3.85
N GLY A 74 22.53 9.45 3.25
CA GLY A 74 23.77 8.73 3.52
C GLY A 74 23.83 7.99 4.87
N ARG A 75 22.79 8.07 5.70
CA ARG A 75 22.67 7.24 6.91
C ARG A 75 22.21 5.85 6.54
N TYR A 76 22.87 4.84 7.09
CA TYR A 76 22.53 3.45 6.85
C TYR A 76 21.18 3.12 7.51
N TYR A 77 20.34 2.38 6.80
CA TYR A 77 19.08 1.86 7.33
C TYR A 77 18.86 0.44 6.82
N SER A 78 18.11 -0.35 7.58
CA SER A 78 17.60 -1.64 7.13
C SER A 78 16.20 -1.44 6.58
N SER A 79 15.91 -2.05 5.42
CA SER A 79 14.58 -2.06 4.83
C SER A 79 14.03 -3.47 4.83
N ILE A 80 12.78 -3.62 5.27
CA ILE A 80 12.01 -4.85 5.20
C ILE A 80 10.80 -4.55 4.33
N GLU A 81 10.78 -5.10 3.12
CA GLU A 81 9.67 -4.98 2.19
C GLU A 81 8.74 -6.17 2.37
N LEU A 82 7.49 -5.91 2.74
CA LEU A 82 6.44 -6.93 2.80
C LEU A 82 5.70 -6.94 1.46
N LYS A 83 5.76 -8.07 0.76
CA LYS A 83 5.06 -8.28 -0.52
C LYS A 83 3.81 -9.14 -0.29
N PRO A 84 2.81 -9.07 -1.19
CA PRO A 84 1.77 -10.08 -1.25
C PRO A 84 2.39 -11.48 -1.29
N PHE A 85 1.72 -12.44 -0.69
CA PHE A 85 2.14 -13.83 -0.76
C PHE A 85 2.07 -14.33 -2.20
N ASP A 86 3.03 -15.14 -2.61
CA ASP A 86 2.89 -15.87 -3.86
C ASP A 86 1.69 -16.85 -3.79
N PRO A 87 1.21 -17.37 -4.93
CA PRO A 87 0.04 -18.24 -4.96
C PRO A 87 0.16 -19.48 -4.06
N ASP A 88 1.34 -20.09 -3.95
CA ASP A 88 1.53 -21.30 -3.15
C ASP A 88 1.52 -20.96 -1.66
N THR A 89 2.26 -19.94 -1.24
CA THR A 89 2.23 -19.42 0.14
C THR A 89 0.81 -19.00 0.55
N SER A 90 0.05 -18.38 -0.35
CA SER A 90 -1.34 -17.96 -0.10
C SER A 90 -2.27 -19.15 0.14
N LYS A 91 -2.13 -20.22 -0.66
CA LYS A 91 -2.92 -21.45 -0.49
C LYS A 91 -2.56 -22.13 0.84
N GLU A 92 -1.28 -22.24 1.15
CA GLU A 92 -0.82 -22.83 2.42
C GLU A 92 -1.29 -22.02 3.63
N PHE A 93 -1.25 -20.70 3.55
CA PHE A 93 -1.74 -19.79 4.59
C PHE A 93 -3.23 -20.04 4.90
N LEU A 94 -4.08 -20.09 3.86
CA LEU A 94 -5.51 -20.39 4.03
C LEU A 94 -5.74 -21.82 4.56
N ARG A 95 -5.05 -22.82 4.00
CA ARG A 95 -5.17 -24.22 4.46
C ARG A 95 -4.79 -24.35 5.94
N ALA A 96 -3.73 -23.68 6.38
CA ALA A 96 -3.31 -23.66 7.77
C ALA A 96 -4.41 -23.05 8.67
N GLY A 97 -4.95 -21.89 8.29
CA GLY A 97 -6.04 -21.25 9.03
C GLY A 97 -7.30 -22.10 9.15
N PHE A 98 -7.75 -22.74 8.05
CA PHE A 98 -8.90 -23.64 8.10
C PHE A 98 -8.63 -24.91 8.93
N LYS A 99 -7.40 -25.44 8.86
CA LYS A 99 -6.99 -26.59 9.67
C LYS A 99 -7.01 -26.30 11.16
N GLU A 100 -6.54 -25.12 11.59
CA GLU A 100 -6.61 -24.68 13.00
C GLU A 100 -8.05 -24.64 13.53
N LEU A 101 -9.01 -24.34 12.66
CA LEU A 101 -10.43 -24.30 12.97
C LEU A 101 -11.13 -25.65 12.77
N ASN A 102 -10.41 -26.71 12.37
CA ASN A 102 -10.96 -28.02 12.00
C ASN A 102 -12.05 -27.95 10.89
N VAL A 103 -11.95 -26.96 10.00
CA VAL A 103 -12.86 -26.79 8.85
C VAL A 103 -12.22 -27.42 7.62
N LYS A 104 -13.01 -28.22 6.89
CA LYS A 104 -12.60 -28.75 5.58
C LYS A 104 -13.16 -27.85 4.50
N VAL A 105 -12.29 -27.34 3.64
CA VAL A 105 -12.62 -26.50 2.50
C VAL A 105 -12.07 -27.16 1.26
N ASP A 106 -12.85 -27.19 0.18
CA ASP A 106 -12.40 -27.75 -1.09
C ASP A 106 -11.25 -26.91 -1.66
N ASP A 107 -10.21 -27.57 -2.16
CA ASP A 107 -9.01 -26.90 -2.68
C ASP A 107 -9.34 -25.94 -3.84
N SER A 108 -10.37 -26.24 -4.65
CA SER A 108 -10.84 -25.35 -5.72
C SER A 108 -11.35 -24.00 -5.21
N ILE A 109 -11.90 -23.96 -3.99
CA ILE A 109 -12.36 -22.70 -3.37
C ILE A 109 -11.15 -21.88 -2.92
N ILE A 110 -10.15 -22.54 -2.33
CA ILE A 110 -8.90 -21.90 -1.91
C ILE A 110 -8.18 -21.33 -3.13
N GLU A 111 -8.05 -22.09 -4.20
CA GLU A 111 -7.46 -21.64 -5.47
C GLU A 111 -8.21 -20.43 -6.03
N LYS A 112 -9.55 -20.47 -6.04
CA LYS A 112 -10.36 -19.34 -6.50
C LYS A 112 -10.12 -18.08 -5.64
N ALA A 113 -10.09 -18.22 -4.32
CA ALA A 113 -9.85 -17.10 -3.41
C ALA A 113 -8.46 -16.49 -3.62
N VAL A 114 -7.42 -17.33 -3.76
CA VAL A 114 -6.06 -16.85 -4.02
C VAL A 114 -5.95 -16.12 -5.37
N ASN A 115 -6.57 -16.66 -6.42
CA ASN A 115 -6.56 -16.02 -7.74
C ASN A 115 -7.29 -14.66 -7.76
N GLU A 116 -8.31 -14.47 -6.93
CA GLU A 116 -9.09 -13.24 -6.90
C GLU A 116 -8.61 -12.21 -5.87
N LEU A 117 -7.88 -12.64 -4.83
CA LEU A 117 -7.37 -11.78 -3.75
C LEU A 117 -5.86 -11.51 -3.83
N ASP A 118 -5.19 -12.10 -4.83
CA ASP A 118 -3.81 -11.84 -5.27
C ASP A 118 -2.77 -11.84 -4.13
N GLY A 119 -2.95 -12.75 -3.17
CA GLY A 119 -1.99 -12.96 -2.09
C GLY A 119 -1.94 -11.86 -1.02
N ILE A 120 -2.84 -10.89 -1.05
CA ILE A 120 -2.90 -9.84 -0.03
C ILE A 120 -3.43 -10.43 1.27
N VAL A 121 -2.54 -10.53 2.26
CA VAL A 121 -2.78 -11.21 3.53
C VAL A 121 -4.07 -10.72 4.22
N GLY A 122 -4.31 -9.41 4.23
CA GLY A 122 -5.52 -8.82 4.83
C GLY A 122 -6.80 -9.38 4.22
N TRP A 123 -6.86 -9.50 2.89
CA TRP A 123 -8.02 -10.04 2.19
C TRP A 123 -8.13 -11.56 2.35
N LEU A 124 -7.02 -12.31 2.35
CA LEU A 124 -7.01 -13.74 2.63
C LEU A 124 -7.57 -14.04 4.03
N VAL A 125 -7.14 -13.28 5.04
CA VAL A 125 -7.67 -13.39 6.41
C VAL A 125 -9.16 -13.06 6.44
N TYR A 126 -9.58 -12.03 5.73
CA TYR A 126 -10.99 -11.63 5.72
C TYR A 126 -11.88 -12.70 5.07
N PHE A 127 -11.43 -13.25 3.95
CA PHE A 127 -12.05 -14.39 3.28
C PHE A 127 -12.15 -15.59 4.21
N GLY A 128 -11.04 -16.00 4.83
CA GLY A 128 -11.02 -17.16 5.73
C GLY A 128 -12.02 -17.04 6.87
N LYS A 129 -12.18 -15.84 7.44
CA LYS A 129 -13.19 -15.57 8.48
C LYS A 129 -14.61 -15.61 7.94
N LEU A 130 -14.90 -14.93 6.83
CA LEU A 130 -16.25 -14.88 6.26
C LEU A 130 -16.70 -16.24 5.72
N TYR A 131 -15.77 -17.08 5.25
CA TYR A 131 -16.07 -18.42 4.77
C TYR A 131 -16.78 -19.28 5.81
N LEU A 132 -16.49 -19.09 7.10
CA LEU A 132 -17.13 -19.84 8.19
C LEU A 132 -18.64 -19.58 8.29
N GLU A 133 -19.09 -18.40 7.89
CA GLU A 133 -20.49 -17.98 7.97
C GLU A 133 -21.21 -18.04 6.61
N LYS A 134 -20.50 -17.73 5.53
CA LYS A 134 -21.04 -17.54 4.19
C LYS A 134 -20.71 -18.66 3.21
N GLY A 135 -19.76 -19.54 3.55
CA GLY A 135 -19.28 -20.59 2.67
C GLY A 135 -18.85 -20.03 1.31
N ASN A 136 -19.41 -20.55 0.23
CA ASN A 136 -19.01 -20.19 -1.14
C ASN A 136 -19.27 -18.73 -1.51
N ASP A 137 -20.18 -18.04 -0.81
CA ASP A 137 -20.49 -16.63 -1.05
C ASP A 137 -19.48 -15.68 -0.38
N ALA A 138 -18.59 -16.19 0.47
CA ALA A 138 -17.65 -15.37 1.24
C ALA A 138 -16.73 -14.53 0.36
N LEU A 139 -16.31 -15.04 -0.80
CA LEU A 139 -15.42 -14.32 -1.69
C LEU A 139 -16.08 -13.08 -2.29
N GLU A 140 -17.35 -13.19 -2.68
CA GLU A 140 -18.11 -12.05 -3.18
C GLU A 140 -18.39 -11.03 -2.06
N GLU A 141 -18.70 -11.52 -0.87
CA GLU A 141 -18.89 -10.68 0.31
C GLU A 141 -17.59 -9.92 0.67
N VAL A 142 -16.41 -10.54 0.57
CA VAL A 142 -15.12 -9.86 0.76
C VAL A 142 -14.96 -8.71 -0.22
N LYS A 143 -15.33 -8.88 -1.49
CA LYS A 143 -15.25 -7.80 -2.48
C LYS A 143 -16.16 -6.65 -2.13
N ILE A 144 -17.41 -6.93 -1.80
CA ILE A 144 -18.43 -5.91 -1.47
C ILE A 144 -18.08 -5.16 -0.17
N LEU A 145 -17.58 -5.86 0.85
CA LEU A 145 -17.21 -5.22 2.12
C LEU A 145 -15.85 -4.53 2.03
N GLY A 146 -14.90 -5.15 1.33
CA GLY A 146 -13.58 -4.59 1.05
C GLY A 146 -13.67 -3.31 0.22
N SER A 147 -14.53 -3.27 -0.80
CA SER A 147 -14.73 -2.08 -1.63
C SER A 147 -15.22 -0.88 -0.81
N LYS A 148 -16.16 -1.12 0.12
CA LYS A 148 -16.63 -0.11 1.09
C LYS A 148 -15.52 0.36 2.03
N LEU A 149 -14.62 -0.54 2.45
CA LEU A 149 -13.51 -0.21 3.34
C LEU A 149 -12.52 0.74 2.65
N VAL A 150 -12.15 0.44 1.41
CA VAL A 150 -11.19 1.26 0.64
C VAL A 150 -11.83 2.51 0.02
N ARG A 151 -13.16 2.56 -0.06
CA ARG A 151 -13.91 3.66 -0.70
C ARG A 151 -13.49 5.04 -0.19
N LYS A 152 -13.42 5.23 1.12
CA LYS A 152 -13.09 6.53 1.72
C LYS A 152 -11.68 6.97 1.33
N GLU A 153 -10.72 6.05 1.36
CA GLU A 153 -9.34 6.32 0.95
C GLU A 153 -9.28 6.70 -0.54
N LEU A 154 -10.01 5.98 -1.40
CA LEU A 154 -10.10 6.29 -2.83
C LEU A 154 -10.74 7.65 -3.09
N GLU A 155 -11.81 8.01 -2.39
CA GLU A 155 -12.43 9.34 -2.48
C GLU A 155 -11.44 10.45 -2.11
N GLU A 156 -10.70 10.27 -1.00
CA GLU A 156 -9.65 11.20 -0.59
C GLU A 156 -8.53 11.30 -1.64
N VAL A 157 -8.11 10.20 -2.24
CA VAL A 157 -7.09 10.18 -3.29
C VAL A 157 -7.59 10.85 -4.56
N PHE A 158 -8.79 10.50 -5.04
CA PHE A 158 -9.37 11.06 -6.26
C PHE A 158 -9.65 12.56 -6.14
N SER A 159 -9.85 13.08 -4.94
CA SER A 159 -9.96 14.52 -4.70
C SER A 159 -8.66 15.30 -5.00
N LYS A 160 -7.49 14.63 -4.99
CA LYS A 160 -6.17 15.26 -5.18
C LYS A 160 -5.86 15.59 -6.64
N SER A 161 -6.50 14.94 -7.60
CA SER A 161 -6.40 15.27 -9.03
C SER A 161 -7.68 14.92 -9.79
N PRO A 162 -8.17 15.80 -10.67
CA PRO A 162 -9.36 15.53 -11.48
C PRO A 162 -9.19 14.35 -12.46
N TYR A 163 -7.97 13.81 -12.62
CA TYR A 163 -7.67 12.74 -13.56
C TYR A 163 -7.47 11.37 -12.91
N TYR A 164 -7.25 11.29 -11.59
CA TYR A 164 -6.90 10.02 -10.92
C TYR A 164 -7.97 8.95 -11.09
N LEU A 165 -9.25 9.30 -10.90
CA LEU A 165 -10.34 8.34 -11.08
C LEU A 165 -10.34 7.75 -12.50
N TYR A 166 -10.22 8.59 -13.52
CA TYR A 166 -10.25 8.15 -14.92
C TYR A 166 -9.01 7.33 -15.31
N ILE A 167 -7.84 7.67 -14.75
CA ILE A 167 -6.62 6.87 -14.89
C ILE A 167 -6.83 5.48 -14.29
N MET A 168 -7.34 5.42 -13.06
CA MET A 168 -7.62 4.17 -12.36
C MET A 168 -8.68 3.34 -13.09
N LYS A 169 -9.76 3.96 -13.60
CA LYS A 169 -10.77 3.29 -14.43
C LYS A 169 -10.18 2.70 -15.72
N ALA A 170 -9.30 3.43 -16.40
CA ALA A 170 -8.63 2.93 -17.60
C ALA A 170 -7.83 1.66 -17.29
N ILE A 171 -7.06 1.68 -16.20
CA ILE A 171 -6.23 0.56 -15.78
C ILE A 171 -7.09 -0.62 -15.31
N ALA A 172 -8.09 -0.37 -14.47
CA ALA A 172 -9.00 -1.39 -13.98
C ALA A 172 -9.70 -2.12 -15.12
N THR A 173 -10.22 -1.38 -16.10
CA THR A 173 -10.95 -1.92 -17.25
C THR A 173 -10.06 -2.77 -18.15
N LEU A 174 -8.83 -2.30 -18.42
CA LEU A 174 -7.91 -2.97 -19.34
C LEU A 174 -7.12 -4.11 -18.67
N GLY A 175 -7.06 -4.16 -17.34
CA GLY A 175 -6.23 -5.08 -16.56
C GLY A 175 -4.76 -4.69 -16.60
N ASN A 176 -4.16 -4.75 -17.80
CA ASN A 176 -2.79 -4.33 -18.09
C ASN A 176 -2.79 -3.20 -19.12
N ALA A 177 -2.79 -1.95 -18.64
CA ALA A 177 -2.92 -0.79 -19.51
C ALA A 177 -1.56 -0.24 -19.91
N ARG A 178 -1.35 0.06 -21.19
CA ARG A 178 -0.19 0.87 -21.63
C ARG A 178 -0.47 2.35 -21.42
N TRP A 179 0.59 3.13 -21.26
CA TRP A 179 0.51 4.59 -21.08
C TRP A 179 -0.42 5.29 -22.09
N LYS A 180 -0.31 4.93 -23.38
CA LYS A 180 -1.13 5.52 -24.45
C LYS A 180 -2.62 5.18 -24.30
N ASN A 181 -2.94 3.98 -23.80
CA ASN A 181 -4.33 3.58 -23.55
C ASN A 181 -4.91 4.41 -22.41
N ILE A 182 -4.15 4.59 -21.33
CA ILE A 182 -4.55 5.43 -20.18
C ILE A 182 -4.82 6.87 -20.62
N LEU A 183 -3.89 7.47 -21.38
CA LEU A 183 -4.05 8.83 -21.89
C LEU A 183 -5.31 8.96 -22.75
N ASN A 184 -5.50 8.07 -23.73
CA ASN A 184 -6.64 8.12 -24.64
C ASN A 184 -7.97 7.94 -23.91
N PHE A 185 -8.04 6.97 -22.97
CA PHE A 185 -9.22 6.74 -22.15
C PHE A 185 -9.55 7.97 -21.30
N THR A 186 -8.54 8.55 -20.63
CA THR A 186 -8.72 9.74 -19.78
C THR A 186 -9.22 10.94 -20.59
N ILE A 187 -8.68 11.16 -21.80
CA ILE A 187 -9.15 12.22 -22.70
C ILE A 187 -10.60 11.98 -23.14
N ALA A 188 -10.95 10.75 -23.49
CA ALA A 188 -12.29 10.38 -23.92
C ALA A 188 -13.34 10.63 -22.83
N GLU A 189 -13.07 10.16 -21.60
CA GLU A 189 -13.98 10.29 -20.46
C GLU A 189 -14.13 11.74 -19.97
N THR A 190 -13.02 12.50 -19.96
CA THR A 190 -13.05 13.87 -19.44
C THR A 190 -13.47 14.91 -20.47
N GLY A 191 -13.41 14.59 -21.77
CA GLY A 191 -13.58 15.54 -22.86
C GLY A 191 -12.52 16.66 -22.91
N LYS A 192 -11.44 16.55 -22.12
CA LYS A 192 -10.41 17.58 -21.97
C LYS A 192 -9.11 17.19 -22.67
N LYS A 193 -8.41 18.17 -23.22
CA LYS A 193 -7.02 17.99 -23.65
C LYS A 193 -6.12 17.87 -22.43
N ILE A 194 -5.39 16.76 -22.33
CA ILE A 194 -4.46 16.48 -21.24
C ILE A 194 -3.05 16.40 -21.81
N THR A 195 -2.08 17.04 -21.14
CA THR A 195 -0.69 17.00 -21.59
C THR A 195 -0.01 15.70 -21.16
N ASN A 196 0.99 15.27 -21.94
CA ASN A 196 1.81 14.10 -21.61
C ASN A 196 2.52 14.25 -20.25
N ALA A 197 2.90 15.48 -19.87
CA ALA A 197 3.53 15.76 -18.59
C ALA A 197 2.54 15.57 -17.42
N THR A 198 1.31 16.07 -17.57
CA THR A 198 0.25 15.92 -16.56
C THR A 198 -0.09 14.46 -16.32
N ILE A 199 -0.36 13.69 -17.38
CA ILE A 199 -0.72 12.27 -17.22
C ILE A 199 0.43 11.46 -16.61
N SER A 200 1.67 11.75 -17.02
CA SER A 200 2.84 11.04 -16.50
C SER A 200 3.06 11.34 -15.03
N ARG A 201 2.98 12.61 -14.62
CA ARG A 201 3.05 13.00 -13.21
C ARG A 201 1.98 12.32 -12.38
N ASP A 202 0.74 12.32 -12.86
CA ASP A 202 -0.39 11.77 -12.13
C ASP A 202 -0.28 10.24 -11.97
N ILE A 203 0.16 9.53 -13.02
CA ILE A 203 0.50 8.09 -12.93
C ILE A 203 1.64 7.86 -11.94
N GLN A 204 2.71 8.67 -11.97
CA GLN A 204 3.82 8.53 -11.03
C GLN A 204 3.39 8.75 -9.57
N ASN A 205 2.51 9.70 -9.32
CA ASN A 205 1.97 9.93 -7.97
C ASN A 205 1.18 8.72 -7.47
N LEU A 206 0.32 8.13 -8.31
CA LEU A 206 -0.43 6.92 -7.96
C LEU A 206 0.48 5.70 -7.73
N ILE A 207 1.60 5.59 -8.46
CA ILE A 207 2.64 4.58 -8.20
C ILE A 207 3.30 4.83 -6.84
N LYS A 208 3.68 6.08 -6.54
CA LYS A 208 4.30 6.43 -5.24
C LYS A 208 3.37 6.15 -4.05
N MET A 209 2.07 6.30 -4.24
CA MET A 209 1.03 5.96 -3.27
C MET A 209 0.77 4.45 -3.17
N GLY A 210 1.28 3.64 -4.09
CA GLY A 210 1.10 2.18 -4.09
C GLY A 210 -0.18 1.68 -4.77
N PHE A 211 -1.04 2.55 -5.31
CA PHE A 211 -2.27 2.14 -5.99
C PHE A 211 -2.04 1.46 -7.35
N ILE A 212 -0.94 1.79 -8.01
CA ILE A 212 -0.58 1.27 -9.32
C ILE A 212 0.83 0.70 -9.27
N GLU A 213 0.99 -0.48 -9.87
CA GLU A 213 2.28 -1.05 -10.21
C GLU A 213 2.57 -0.88 -11.69
N LYS A 214 3.85 -0.68 -12.02
CA LYS A 214 4.33 -0.67 -13.41
C LYS A 214 5.20 -1.90 -13.64
N GLU A 215 4.77 -2.76 -14.54
CA GLU A 215 5.56 -3.90 -15.01
C GLU A 215 5.83 -3.74 -16.50
N ASN A 216 7.11 -3.71 -16.88
CA ASN A 216 7.55 -3.41 -18.24
C ASN A 216 6.99 -2.06 -18.74
N ASN A 217 6.06 -2.11 -19.70
CA ASN A 217 5.40 -0.94 -20.31
C ASN A 217 3.90 -0.88 -19.98
N GLU A 218 3.45 -1.68 -19.02
CA GLU A 218 2.05 -1.81 -18.63
C GLU A 218 1.89 -1.44 -17.15
N TYR A 219 0.69 -0.96 -16.84
CA TYR A 219 0.28 -0.53 -15.51
C TYR A 219 -0.89 -1.40 -15.08
N LYS A 220 -0.88 -1.82 -13.82
CA LYS A 220 -1.93 -2.59 -13.17
C LYS A 220 -2.26 -1.96 -11.82
N ILE A 221 -3.49 -2.13 -11.35
CA ILE A 221 -3.84 -1.78 -9.97
C ILE A 221 -3.25 -2.86 -9.06
N SER A 222 -2.55 -2.44 -8.00
CA SER A 222 -1.81 -3.36 -7.11
C SER A 222 -2.74 -4.23 -6.27
N ASP A 223 -3.90 -3.69 -5.87
CA ASP A 223 -4.88 -4.38 -5.04
C ASP A 223 -6.14 -4.76 -5.83
N PRO A 224 -6.52 -6.06 -5.92
CA PRO A 224 -7.72 -6.49 -6.64
C PRO A 224 -9.03 -5.95 -6.06
N ILE A 225 -9.10 -5.66 -4.75
CA ILE A 225 -10.26 -5.04 -4.11
C ILE A 225 -10.36 -3.56 -4.49
N VAL A 226 -9.24 -2.85 -4.60
CA VAL A 226 -9.23 -1.49 -5.16
C VAL A 226 -9.69 -1.51 -6.61
N ARG A 227 -9.22 -2.47 -7.40
CA ARG A 227 -9.67 -2.64 -8.79
C ARG A 227 -11.17 -2.87 -8.86
N TYR A 228 -11.70 -3.75 -8.03
CA TYR A 228 -13.14 -4.03 -7.93
C TYR A 228 -13.92 -2.77 -7.55
N ALA A 229 -13.49 -2.05 -6.51
CA ALA A 229 -14.14 -0.82 -6.06
C ALA A 229 -14.20 0.24 -7.18
N VAL A 230 -13.12 0.42 -7.95
CA VAL A 230 -13.07 1.36 -9.08
C VAL A 230 -14.04 0.98 -10.21
N LEU A 231 -14.30 -0.31 -10.43
CA LEU A 231 -15.21 -0.78 -11.48
C LEU A 231 -16.68 -0.70 -11.06
N GLU A 232 -16.99 -1.02 -9.80
CA GLU A 232 -18.37 -1.21 -9.34
C GLU A 232 -18.95 0.00 -8.59
N GLU A 233 -18.11 0.84 -7.98
CA GLU A 233 -18.57 1.92 -7.09
C GLU A 233 -18.34 3.35 -7.63
N PHE A 234 -17.52 3.52 -8.67
CA PHE A 234 -17.15 4.83 -9.23
C PHE A 234 -17.43 4.95 -10.72
#